data_AF-A0A534U355-F1
#
_entry.id   AF-A0A534U355-F1
#
_cell.length_a   1.000
_cell.length_b   1.000
_cell.length_c   1.000
_cell.angle_alpha   90.00
_cell.angle_beta   90.00
_cell.angle_gamma   90.00
#
_symmetry.space_group_name_H-M   'P 1'
#
loop_
_entity.id
_entity.type
_entity.pdbx_description
1 polymer ?
#
loop_
_entity_poly.entity_id
_entity_poly.type
_entity_poly.pdbx_seq_one_letter_code
_entity_poly.pdbx_strand_id
1 'polypeptide(L)'
;MRRTRLRTTLLLVVLAAVGGIGVLVSRSIKARRTNGRSELGQDFLPQVAQRIQNFRRIKVKQGHTVWQLTAKDAQFYEKRNEIIVREPEITFYIEGGNRKTLISGREGHLTVDGRELRSVTL
;
A
#
# COMPACT_ATOMS: atom_id res chain seq x y z
N MET A 1 -28.67 50.52 -41.47
CA MET A 1 -27.98 49.27 -41.88
C MET A 1 -26.60 49.02 -41.22
N ARG A 2 -25.86 50.02 -40.70
CA ARG A 2 -24.54 49.81 -40.03
C ARG A 2 -24.58 49.06 -38.67
N ARG A 3 -25.67 49.20 -37.90
CA ARG A 3 -25.76 48.63 -36.55
C ARG A 3 -25.97 47.11 -36.52
N THR A 4 -26.60 46.55 -37.56
CA THR A 4 -26.86 45.11 -37.67
C THR A 4 -25.58 44.34 -37.97
N ARG A 5 -24.74 44.86 -38.88
CA ARG A 5 -23.44 44.26 -39.21
C ARG A 5 -22.50 44.19 -38.00
N LEU A 6 -22.46 45.25 -37.19
CA LEU A 6 -21.64 45.29 -35.98
C LEU A 6 -22.04 44.22 -34.95
N ARG A 7 -23.34 43.99 -34.77
CA ARG A 7 -23.86 42.96 -33.86
C ARG A 7 -23.55 41.55 -34.35
N THR A 8 -23.65 41.31 -35.65
CA THR A 8 -23.32 40.01 -36.25
C THR A 8 -21.82 39.71 -36.14
N THR A 9 -20.96 40.71 -36.36
CA THR A 9 -19.50 40.53 -36.18
C THR A 9 -19.15 40.28 -34.72
N LEU A 10 -19.78 41.01 -33.78
CA LEU A 10 -19.58 40.79 -32.35
C LEU A 10 -20.00 39.38 -31.92
N LEU A 11 -21.15 38.89 -32.42
CA LEU A 11 -21.62 37.53 -32.14
C LEU A 11 -20.65 36.47 -32.65
N LEU A 12 -20.10 36.63 -33.87
CA LEU A 12 -19.12 35.70 -34.41
C LEU A 12 -17.82 35.66 -33.59
N VAL A 13 -17.34 36.82 -33.11
CA VAL A 13 -16.15 36.89 -32.24
C VAL A 13 -16.39 36.20 -30.91
N VAL A 14 -17.55 36.41 -30.29
CA VAL A 14 -17.92 35.75 -29.04
C VAL A 14 -18.02 34.23 -29.23
N LEU A 15 -18.63 33.78 -30.32
CA LEU A 15 -18.79 32.35 -30.61
C LEU A 15 -17.43 31.67 -30.87
N ALA A 16 -16.51 32.35 -31.56
CA ALA A 16 -15.14 31.90 -31.75
C ALA A 16 -14.35 31.84 -30.43
N ALA A 17 -14.52 32.82 -29.54
CA ALA A 17 -13.87 32.84 -28.23
C ALA A 17 -14.36 31.68 -27.34
N VAL A 18 -15.68 31.46 -27.28
CA VAL A 18 -16.27 30.35 -26.51
C VAL A 18 -15.85 28.99 -27.08
N GLY A 19 -15.87 28.83 -28.40
CA GLY A 19 -15.40 27.61 -29.06
C GLY A 19 -13.92 27.33 -28.81
N GLY A 20 -13.07 28.35 -28.88
CA GLY A 20 -11.63 28.22 -28.61
C GLY A 20 -11.33 27.77 -27.19
N ILE A 21 -12.00 28.37 -26.19
CA ILE A 21 -11.87 27.98 -24.77
C ILE A 21 -12.31 26.54 -24.56
N GLY A 22 -13.43 26.12 -25.17
CA GLY A 22 -13.93 24.75 -25.07
C GLY A 22 -12.94 23.70 -25.61
N VAL A 23 -12.27 24.00 -26.73
CA VAL A 23 -11.26 23.12 -27.32
C VAL A 23 -10.01 23.02 -26.43
N LEU A 24 -9.54 24.14 -25.88
CA LEU A 24 -8.38 24.18 -24.98
C LEU A 24 -8.63 23.39 -23.69
N VAL A 25 -9.81 23.54 -23.09
CA VAL A 25 -10.21 22.83 -21.87
C VAL A 25 -10.39 21.33 -22.15
N SER A 26 -10.97 20.94 -23.28
CA SER A 26 -11.11 19.52 -23.63
C SER A 26 -9.75 18.82 -23.81
N ARG A 27 -8.78 19.52 -24.41
CA ARG A 27 -7.40 19.02 -24.55
C ARG A 27 -6.69 18.89 -23.20
N SER A 28 -6.87 19.85 -22.29
CA SER A 28 -6.24 19.79 -20.96
C SER A 28 -6.83 18.68 -20.08
N ILE A 29 -8.14 18.43 -20.16
CA ILE A 29 -8.80 17.33 -19.44
C ILE A 29 -8.35 15.97 -19.96
N LYS A 30 -8.21 15.80 -21.29
CA LYS A 30 -7.71 14.55 -21.87
C LYS A 30 -6.27 14.26 -21.45
N ALA A 31 -5.40 15.28 -21.44
CA ALA A 31 -4.01 15.15 -20.98
C ALA A 31 -3.90 14.85 -19.47
N ARG A 32 -4.83 15.37 -18.64
CA ARG A 32 -4.87 15.04 -17.21
C ARG A 32 -5.44 13.65 -16.92
N ARG A 33 -6.42 13.16 -17.71
CA ARG A 33 -6.97 11.80 -17.55
C ARG A 33 -5.95 10.69 -17.82
N THR A 34 -5.00 10.90 -18.73
CA THR A 34 -3.95 9.91 -19.02
C THR A 34 -2.93 9.80 -17.89
N ASN A 35 -2.70 10.88 -17.14
CA ASN A 35 -1.74 10.89 -16.04
C ASN A 35 -2.37 10.49 -14.69
N GLY A 36 -3.62 10.91 -14.43
CA GLY A 36 -4.29 10.65 -13.15
C GLY A 36 -4.66 9.18 -12.89
N ARG A 37 -4.73 8.33 -13.92
CA ARG A 37 -5.02 6.90 -13.74
C ARG A 37 -3.84 6.12 -13.15
N SER A 38 -2.62 6.60 -13.37
CA SER A 38 -1.40 5.99 -12.82
C SER A 38 -1.11 6.47 -11.39
N GLU A 39 -1.49 7.70 -11.04
CA GLU A 39 -1.31 8.25 -9.69
C GLU A 39 -2.28 7.64 -8.68
N LEU A 40 -3.54 7.43 -9.06
CA LEU A 40 -4.52 6.76 -8.18
C LEU A 40 -4.07 5.35 -7.78
N GLY A 41 -3.35 4.63 -8.65
CA GLY A 41 -2.87 3.27 -8.36
C GLY A 41 -1.67 3.20 -7.42
N GLN A 42 -0.82 4.24 -7.36
CA GLN A 42 0.38 4.24 -6.53
C GLN A 42 0.08 4.41 -5.04
N ASP A 43 -0.94 5.19 -4.69
CA ASP A 43 -1.39 5.34 -3.30
C ASP A 43 -1.99 4.04 -2.71
N PHE A 44 -2.44 3.12 -3.57
CA PHE A 44 -2.95 1.80 -3.19
C PHE A 44 -1.89 0.69 -3.19
N LEU A 45 -0.66 0.97 -3.64
CA LEU A 45 0.41 -0.01 -3.50
C LEU A 45 0.82 -0.06 -2.02
N PRO A 46 0.75 -1.23 -1.36
CA PRO A 46 1.11 -1.33 0.04
C PRO A 46 2.60 -0.99 0.18
N GLN A 47 2.85 0.21 0.69
CA GLN A 47 4.20 0.71 0.88
C GLN A 47 4.84 -0.06 2.04
N VAL A 48 5.91 -0.79 1.74
CA VAL A 48 6.69 -1.49 2.76
C VAL A 48 7.43 -0.41 3.56
N ALA A 49 7.04 -0.22 4.81
CA ALA A 49 7.67 0.76 5.69
C ALA A 49 9.07 0.30 6.09
N GLN A 50 9.22 -1.01 6.32
CA GLN A 50 10.49 -1.61 6.71
C GLN A 50 10.62 -3.03 6.16
N ARG A 51 11.82 -3.36 5.67
CA ARG A 51 12.20 -4.71 5.26
C ARG A 51 13.36 -5.21 6.10
N ILE A 52 13.26 -6.43 6.60
CA ILE A 52 14.26 -7.06 7.48
C ILE A 52 14.64 -8.40 6.88
N GLN A 53 15.92 -8.61 6.61
CA GLN A 53 16.46 -9.91 6.21
C GLN A 53 16.81 -10.74 7.44
N ASN A 54 16.74 -12.06 7.31
CA ASN A 54 17.04 -13.00 8.40
C ASN A 54 16.24 -12.67 9.67
N PHE A 55 14.95 -12.45 9.49
CA PHE A 55 14.05 -12.03 10.55
C PHE A 55 14.03 -13.08 11.68
N ARG A 56 14.15 -12.60 12.91
CA ARG A 56 14.10 -13.43 14.11
C ARG A 56 13.34 -12.67 15.20
N ARG A 57 12.36 -13.33 15.80
CA ARG A 57 11.63 -12.83 16.97
C ARG A 57 11.48 -13.93 18.00
N ILE A 58 11.70 -13.58 19.26
CA ILE A 58 11.68 -14.52 20.38
C ILE A 58 10.79 -13.92 21.47
N LYS A 59 9.89 -14.72 22.02
CA LYS A 59 9.16 -14.38 23.25
C LYS A 59 9.73 -15.18 24.40
N VAL A 60 10.21 -14.46 25.41
CA VAL A 60 10.67 -15.01 26.67
C VAL A 60 9.66 -14.66 27.76
N LYS A 61 9.33 -15.62 28.62
CA LYS A 61 8.49 -15.43 29.80
C LYS A 61 9.20 -16.10 30.98
N GLN A 62 9.36 -15.37 32.08
CA GLN A 62 10.02 -15.87 33.29
C GLN A 62 11.41 -16.51 33.04
N GLY A 63 12.19 -15.92 32.12
CA GLY A 63 13.53 -16.43 31.76
C GLY A 63 13.53 -17.63 30.80
N HIS A 64 12.36 -18.14 30.40
CA HIS A 64 12.24 -19.25 29.47
C HIS A 64 11.68 -18.80 28.11
N THR A 65 12.27 -19.28 27.02
CA THR A 65 11.71 -19.07 25.67
C THR A 65 10.40 -19.81 25.55
N VAL A 66 9.33 -19.10 25.18
CA VAL A 66 8.00 -19.67 24.93
C VAL A 66 7.85 -20.01 23.45
N TRP A 67 8.30 -19.12 22.58
CA TRP A 67 8.33 -19.35 21.14
C TRP A 67 9.42 -18.55 20.45
N GLN A 68 9.86 -19.07 19.30
CA GLN A 68 10.75 -18.40 18.36
C GLN A 68 10.13 -18.46 16.96
N LEU A 69 10.13 -17.33 16.26
CA LEU A 69 9.83 -17.23 14.84
C LEU A 69 11.10 -16.78 14.10
N THR A 70 11.48 -17.54 13.08
CA THR A 70 12.53 -17.18 12.12
C THR A 70 11.97 -17.15 10.71
N ALA A 71 12.49 -16.26 9.87
CA ALA A 71 12.12 -16.18 8.46
C ALA A 71 13.27 -15.59 7.64
N LYS A 72 13.29 -15.88 6.34
CA LYS A 72 14.31 -15.36 5.42
C LYS A 72 14.19 -13.86 5.20
N ASP A 73 12.96 -13.39 5.11
CA ASP A 73 12.60 -12.00 4.84
C ASP A 73 11.33 -11.64 5.62
N ALA A 74 11.26 -10.41 6.11
CA ALA A 74 10.07 -9.85 6.72
C ALA A 74 9.81 -8.44 6.20
N GLN A 75 8.56 -8.13 5.89
CA GLN A 75 8.12 -6.84 5.39
C GLN A 75 7.03 -6.29 6.31
N PHE A 76 7.29 -5.13 6.90
CA PHE A 76 6.35 -4.44 7.77
C PHE A 76 5.54 -3.41 6.97
N TYR A 77 4.22 -3.50 7.11
CA TYR A 77 3.25 -2.60 6.50
C TYR A 77 2.56 -1.80 7.59
N GLU A 78 3.05 -0.59 7.84
CA GLU A 78 2.58 0.28 8.92
C GLU A 78 1.08 0.58 8.82
N LYS A 79 0.57 0.88 7.61
CA LYS A 79 -0.87 1.14 7.37
C LYS A 79 -1.78 -0.04 7.76
N ARG A 80 -1.25 -1.26 7.85
CA ARG A 80 -1.99 -2.50 8.14
C ARG A 80 -1.65 -3.12 9.49
N ASN A 81 -0.66 -2.59 10.22
CA ASN A 81 -0.08 -3.25 11.41
C ASN A 81 0.25 -4.73 11.18
N GLU A 82 0.80 -5.02 10.01
CA GLU A 82 1.01 -6.37 9.51
C GLU A 82 2.48 -6.58 9.14
N ILE A 83 3.00 -7.75 9.49
CA ILE A 83 4.30 -8.24 9.04
C ILE A 83 4.06 -9.46 8.16
N ILE A 84 4.50 -9.39 6.91
CA ILE A 84 4.51 -10.54 6.01
C ILE A 84 5.92 -11.13 6.03
N VAL A 85 6.03 -12.43 6.31
CA VAL A 85 7.29 -13.14 6.42
C VAL A 85 7.40 -14.23 5.36
N ARG A 86 8.60 -14.43 4.79
CA ARG A 86 8.87 -15.48 3.79
C ARG A 86 9.64 -16.63 4.40
N GLU A 87 9.24 -17.85 4.05
CA GLU A 87 9.80 -19.09 4.60
C GLU A 87 9.82 -19.07 6.14
N PRO A 88 8.68 -18.79 6.82
CA PRO A 88 8.63 -18.78 8.27
C PRO A 88 8.78 -20.16 8.89
N GLU A 89 9.46 -20.18 10.03
CA GLU A 89 9.62 -21.33 10.90
C GLU A 89 9.35 -20.91 12.34
N ILE A 90 8.33 -21.50 12.97
CA ILE A 90 7.90 -21.23 14.34
C ILE A 90 8.20 -22.44 15.20
N THR A 91 9.03 -22.25 16.21
CA THR A 91 9.27 -23.25 17.27
C THR A 91 8.52 -22.84 18.52
N PHE A 92 7.58 -23.68 18.97
CA PHE A 92 6.97 -23.58 20.31
C PHE A 92 7.73 -24.44 21.30
N TYR A 93 8.01 -23.88 22.48
CA TYR A 93 8.69 -24.56 23.57
C TYR A 93 7.69 -24.82 24.69
N ILE A 94 7.51 -26.09 25.05
CA ILE A 94 6.60 -26.50 26.12
C ILE A 94 7.39 -26.52 27.44
N GLU A 95 6.76 -26.08 28.53
CA GLU A 95 7.32 -26.19 29.89
C GLU A 95 7.79 -27.63 30.16
N GLY A 96 9.02 -27.78 30.67
CA GLY A 96 9.70 -29.08 30.78
C GLY A 96 10.79 -29.32 29.73
N GLY A 97 11.04 -28.35 28.83
CA GLY A 97 12.30 -28.18 28.09
C GLY A 97 12.55 -29.11 26.89
N ASN A 98 11.95 -30.31 26.88
CA ASN A 98 12.27 -31.33 25.87
C ASN A 98 11.30 -31.38 24.68
N ARG A 99 10.10 -30.82 24.81
CA ARG A 99 9.08 -30.93 23.78
C ARG A 99 8.98 -29.62 22.99
N LYS A 100 9.29 -29.73 21.70
CA LYS A 100 9.25 -28.63 20.74
C LYS A 100 8.28 -28.99 19.63
N THR A 101 7.46 -28.03 19.22
CA THR A 101 6.62 -28.15 18.03
C THR A 101 7.12 -27.16 17.00
N LEU A 102 7.44 -27.68 15.81
CA LEU A 102 7.87 -26.88 14.67
C LEU A 102 6.70 -26.72 13.71
N ILE A 103 6.44 -25.48 13.30
CA ILE A 103 5.48 -25.17 12.25
C ILE A 103 6.19 -24.32 11.21
N SER A 104 6.16 -24.76 9.95
CA SER A 104 6.79 -24.08 8.83
C SER A 104 5.77 -23.76 7.74
N GLY A 105 5.97 -22.64 7.05
CA GLY A 105 5.14 -22.22 5.92
C GLY A 105 5.98 -21.64 4.79
N ARG A 106 5.34 -21.33 3.67
CA ARG A 106 5.99 -20.61 2.56
C ARG A 106 5.94 -19.09 2.77
N GLU A 107 4.86 -18.63 3.35
CA GLU A 107 4.60 -17.24 3.71
C GLU A 107 3.89 -17.23 5.06
N GLY A 108 4.02 -16.14 5.82
CA GLY A 108 3.32 -15.99 7.08
C GLY A 108 2.81 -14.57 7.24
N HIS A 109 1.59 -14.45 7.73
CA HIS A 109 0.97 -13.18 8.07
C HIS A 109 0.92 -13.03 9.58
N LEU A 110 1.59 -11.99 10.08
CA LEU A 110 1.62 -11.66 11.49
C LEU A 110 0.90 -10.34 11.71
N THR A 111 -0.12 -10.36 12.58
CA THR A 111 -0.74 -9.11 13.07
C THR A 111 -0.08 -8.72 14.38
N VAL A 112 0.35 -7.46 14.48
CA VAL A 112 0.98 -6.91 15.69
C VAL A 112 0.13 -5.81 16.30
N ASP A 113 0.14 -5.76 17.63
CA ASP A 113 -0.42 -4.65 18.41
C ASP A 113 0.72 -4.03 19.23
N GLY A 114 1.25 -2.92 18.73
CA GLY A 114 2.50 -2.32 19.23
C GLY A 114 3.67 -3.31 19.17
N ARG A 115 4.07 -3.84 20.34
CA ARG A 115 5.19 -4.80 20.50
C ARG A 115 4.73 -6.24 20.74
N GLU A 116 3.44 -6.51 20.73
CA GLU A 116 2.90 -7.85 20.95
C GLU A 116 2.44 -8.49 19.65
N LEU A 117 2.63 -9.81 19.55
CA LEU A 117 2.16 -10.61 18.44
C LEU A 117 0.74 -11.08 18.76
N ARG A 118 -0.24 -10.71 17.94
CA ARG A 118 -1.65 -11.01 18.20
C ARG A 118 -2.10 -12.31 17.53
N SER A 119 -1.69 -12.50 16.28
CA SER A 119 -2.04 -13.69 15.50
C SER A 119 -0.95 -14.01 14.49
N VAL A 120 -0.87 -15.28 14.13
CA VAL A 120 -0.03 -15.79 13.06
C VAL A 120 -0.84 -16.73 12.19
N THR A 121 -0.72 -16.56 10.88
CA THR A 121 -1.25 -17.48 9.87
C THR A 121 -0.09 -17.85 8.93
N LEU A 122 0.03 -19.13 8.60
CA LEU A 122 1.11 -19.71 7.79
C LEU A 122 0.56 -20.42 6.55
#